data_AF-A0A953KCM8-F1
#
_entry.id   AF-A0A953KCM8-F1
#
_cell.length_a   1.000
_cell.length_b   1.000
_cell.length_c   1.000
_cell.angle_alpha   90.00
_cell.angle_beta   90.00
_cell.angle_gamma   90.00
#
_symmetry.space_group_name_H-M   'P 1'
#
loop_
_entity.id
_entity.type
_entity.pdbx_description
1 polymer ?
#
loop_
_entity_poly.entity_id
_entity_poly.type
_entity_poly.pdbx_seq_one_letter_code
_entity_poly.pdbx_strand_id
1 'polypeptide(L)'
;MIKIELNGLISWLEEESGTRLTIGEIADGAGVHRNILSRILNKPDANTSTEHIDKIAQFFFYEFQNRVPQMFDGGELADEMIMEQILNHLVQVFPEKKHHAEFLEANPRLKKAMDVGALWEVYTNFQKSNVPMFASKQDGKKKS
;
A
#
# COMPACT_ATOMS: atom_id res chain seq x y z
N MET A 1 -2.48 9.05 -12.59
CA MET A 1 -2.68 7.59 -12.73
C MET A 1 -2.69 6.97 -11.33
N ILE A 2 -3.68 6.14 -11.05
CA ILE A 2 -3.77 5.39 -9.79
C ILE A 2 -3.21 3.98 -10.03
N LYS A 3 -2.41 3.46 -9.11
CA LYS A 3 -2.01 2.06 -9.05
C LYS A 3 -2.51 1.40 -7.78
N ILE A 4 -2.88 0.13 -7.89
CA ILE A 4 -3.37 -0.69 -6.79
C ILE A 4 -2.31 -1.75 -6.44
N GLU A 5 -1.59 -1.53 -5.34
CA GLU A 5 -0.46 -2.36 -4.92
C GLU A 5 -0.90 -3.50 -3.99
N LEU A 6 -1.79 -4.36 -4.50
CA LEU A 6 -2.35 -5.47 -3.72
C LEU A 6 -1.28 -6.48 -3.24
N ASN A 7 -0.21 -6.69 -4.00
CA ASN A 7 0.90 -7.55 -3.55
C ASN A 7 1.57 -7.00 -2.30
N GLY A 8 1.81 -5.69 -2.24
CA GLY A 8 2.43 -5.06 -1.08
C GLY A 8 1.54 -5.17 0.16
N LEU A 9 0.23 -4.99 0.00
CA LEU A 9 -0.73 -5.12 1.10
C LEU A 9 -0.84 -6.56 1.62
N ILE A 10 -0.82 -7.56 0.72
CA ILE A 10 -0.76 -8.98 1.11
C ILE A 10 0.50 -9.25 1.93
N SER A 11 1.67 -8.87 1.40
CA SER A 11 2.95 -9.10 2.09
C SER A 11 2.98 -8.45 3.47
N TRP A 12 2.48 -7.23 3.61
CA TRP A 12 2.42 -6.54 4.91
C TRP A 12 1.60 -7.33 5.94
N LEU A 13 0.40 -7.80 5.58
CA LEU A 13 -0.40 -8.61 6.50
C LEU A 13 0.27 -9.96 6.82
N GLU A 14 0.87 -10.62 5.84
CA GLU A 14 1.56 -11.89 6.05
C GLU A 14 2.78 -11.75 6.98
N GLU A 15 3.52 -10.65 6.86
CA GLU A 15 4.66 -10.32 7.72
C GLU A 15 4.24 -10.06 9.16
N GLU A 16 3.19 -9.27 9.37
CA GLU A 16 2.71 -8.90 10.71
C GLU A 16 1.99 -10.05 11.42
N SER A 17 1.22 -10.85 10.69
CA SER A 17 0.48 -11.99 11.25
C SER A 17 1.30 -13.27 11.34
N GLY A 18 2.37 -13.40 10.56
CA GLY A 18 3.12 -14.65 10.40
C GLY A 18 2.34 -15.77 9.70
N THR A 19 1.21 -15.45 9.07
CA THR A 19 0.33 -16.40 8.38
C THR A 19 0.23 -16.06 6.90
N ARG A 20 0.01 -17.06 6.04
CA ARG A 20 -0.22 -16.82 4.62
C ARG A 20 -1.65 -16.40 4.33
N LEU A 21 -1.82 -15.62 3.27
CA LEU A 21 -3.10 -15.18 2.75
C LEU A 21 -3.21 -15.53 1.27
N THR A 22 -4.20 -16.35 0.92
CA THR A 22 -4.41 -16.76 -0.46
C THR A 22 -5.33 -15.79 -1.20
N ILE A 23 -5.15 -15.69 -2.52
CA ILE A 23 -6.09 -14.96 -3.39
C ILE A 23 -7.55 -15.47 -3.26
N GLY A 24 -7.72 -16.72 -2.84
CA GLY A 24 -9.02 -17.31 -2.58
C GLY A 24 -9.73 -16.68 -1.41
N GLU A 25 -9.04 -16.61 -0.27
CA GLU A 25 -9.54 -15.96 0.93
C GLU A 25 -9.88 -14.48 0.67
N ILE A 26 -9.02 -13.77 -0.07
CA ILE A 26 -9.28 -12.37 -0.45
C ILE A 26 -10.54 -12.26 -1.32
N ALA A 27 -10.70 -13.15 -2.30
CA ALA A 27 -11.87 -13.11 -3.18
C ALA A 27 -13.16 -13.35 -2.42
N ASP A 28 -13.16 -14.37 -1.56
CA ASP A 28 -14.33 -14.79 -0.80
C ASP A 28 -14.67 -13.77 0.30
N GLY A 29 -13.66 -13.25 1.00
CA GLY A 29 -13.83 -12.28 2.08
C GLY A 29 -14.14 -10.86 1.62
N ALA A 30 -13.51 -10.38 0.55
CA ALA A 30 -13.78 -9.05 0.00
C ALA A 30 -15.03 -9.02 -0.91
N GLY A 31 -15.56 -10.18 -1.31
CA GLY A 31 -16.63 -10.26 -2.30
C GLY A 31 -16.21 -9.72 -3.67
N VAL A 32 -14.93 -9.92 -4.04
CA VAL A 32 -14.34 -9.49 -5.32
C VAL A 32 -13.94 -10.72 -6.12
N HIS A 33 -14.42 -10.82 -7.36
CA HIS A 33 -14.14 -11.99 -8.19
C HIS A 33 -12.63 -12.22 -8.40
N ARG A 34 -12.15 -13.47 -8.26
CA ARG A 34 -10.72 -13.84 -8.39
C ARG A 34 -10.05 -13.28 -9.65
N ASN A 35 -10.74 -13.24 -10.79
CA ASN A 35 -10.20 -12.69 -12.04
C ASN A 35 -9.85 -11.19 -11.94
N ILE A 36 -10.60 -10.42 -11.15
CA ILE A 36 -10.33 -8.99 -10.91
C ILE A 36 -9.07 -8.87 -10.05
N LEU A 37 -9.00 -9.61 -8.95
CA LEU A 37 -7.82 -9.63 -8.07
C LEU A 37 -6.57 -10.08 -8.83
N SER A 38 -6.67 -11.14 -9.63
CA SER A 38 -5.58 -11.63 -10.47
C SER A 38 -5.12 -10.56 -11.46
N ARG A 39 -6.05 -9.79 -12.04
CA ARG A 39 -5.69 -8.66 -12.92
C ARG A 39 -4.94 -7.58 -12.17
N ILE A 40 -5.43 -7.19 -10.99
CA ILE A 40 -4.77 -6.18 -10.13
C ILE A 40 -3.36 -6.63 -9.74
N LEU A 41 -3.18 -7.88 -9.31
CA LEU A 41 -1.89 -8.43 -8.91
C LEU A 41 -0.86 -8.45 -10.05
N ASN A 42 -1.30 -8.77 -11.27
CA ASN A 42 -0.42 -8.86 -12.44
C ASN A 42 -0.22 -7.52 -13.15
N LYS A 43 -1.18 -6.60 -13.01
CA LYS A 43 -1.20 -5.27 -13.62
C LYS A 43 -1.72 -4.25 -12.60
N PRO A 44 -0.86 -3.74 -11.70
CA PRO A 44 -1.26 -2.77 -10.68
C PRO A 44 -1.84 -1.46 -11.24
N ASP A 45 -1.50 -1.12 -12.49
CA ASP A 45 -2.03 0.02 -13.24
C ASP A 45 -3.36 -0.27 -13.96
N ALA A 46 -3.92 -1.48 -13.79
CA ALA A 46 -5.19 -1.84 -14.39
C ALA A 46 -6.32 -0.97 -13.83
N ASN A 47 -7.18 -0.49 -14.73
CA ASN A 47 -8.42 0.17 -14.33
C ASN A 47 -9.26 -0.78 -13.46
N THR A 48 -9.66 -0.29 -12.29
CA THR A 48 -10.62 -0.93 -11.39
C THR A 48 -11.60 0.12 -10.87
N SER A 49 -12.74 -0.31 -10.34
CA SER A 49 -13.71 0.59 -9.73
C SER A 49 -13.27 0.98 -8.32
N THR A 50 -13.73 2.15 -7.86
CA THR A 50 -13.58 2.56 -6.46
C THR A 50 -14.25 1.57 -5.50
N GLU A 51 -15.33 0.91 -5.92
CA GLU A 51 -15.99 -0.15 -5.15
C GLU A 51 -15.06 -1.35 -4.88
N HIS A 52 -14.24 -1.76 -5.85
CA HIS A 52 -13.27 -2.84 -5.60
C HIS A 52 -12.18 -2.41 -4.62
N ILE A 53 -11.74 -1.15 -4.70
CA ILE A 53 -10.72 -0.60 -3.78
C ILE A 53 -11.28 -0.58 -2.35
N ASP A 54 -12.50 -0.07 -2.18
CA ASP A 54 -13.21 -0.04 -0.90
C ASP A 54 -13.35 -1.44 -0.31
N LYS A 55 -13.89 -2.39 -1.08
CA LYS A 55 -14.04 -3.80 -0.64
C LYS A 55 -12.72 -4.45 -0.22
N ILE A 56 -11.65 -4.22 -0.98
CA ILE A 56 -10.32 -4.74 -0.64
C ILE A 56 -9.81 -4.09 0.65
N ALA A 57 -9.91 -2.77 0.79
CA ALA A 57 -9.46 -2.06 1.98
C ALA A 57 -10.21 -2.54 3.24
N GLN A 58 -11.54 -2.68 3.17
CA GLN A 58 -12.36 -3.20 4.26
C GLN A 58 -11.99 -4.63 4.64
N PHE A 59 -11.80 -5.51 3.65
CA PHE A 59 -11.34 -6.87 3.91
C PHE A 59 -10.03 -6.88 4.70
N PHE A 60 -9.02 -6.14 4.25
CA PHE A 60 -7.73 -6.09 4.96
C PHE A 60 -7.85 -5.49 6.35
N PHE A 61 -8.69 -4.47 6.54
CA PHE A 61 -8.93 -3.89 7.86
C PHE A 61 -9.40 -4.94 8.86
N TYR A 62 -10.42 -5.73 8.50
CA TYR A 62 -10.89 -6.81 9.36
C TYR A 62 -9.86 -7.93 9.53
N GLU A 63 -9.11 -8.27 8.49
CA GLU A 63 -8.04 -9.27 8.63
C GLU A 63 -6.92 -8.79 9.56
N PHE A 64 -6.55 -7.51 9.55
CA PHE A 64 -5.61 -6.93 10.51
C PHE A 64 -6.17 -6.99 11.94
N GLN A 65 -7.44 -6.62 12.14
CA GLN A 65 -8.08 -6.74 13.45
C GLN A 65 -8.08 -8.18 13.97
N ASN A 66 -8.34 -9.14 13.09
CA ASN A 66 -8.45 -10.56 13.46
C ASN A 66 -7.09 -11.23 13.69
N ARG A 67 -6.10 -10.93 12.85
CA ARG A 67 -4.80 -11.62 12.85
C ARG A 67 -3.71 -10.89 13.62
N VAL A 68 -3.85 -9.58 13.79
CA VAL A 68 -2.85 -8.69 14.41
C VAL A 68 -3.51 -7.79 15.46
N PRO A 69 -4.27 -8.33 16.43
CA PRO A 69 -5.09 -7.55 17.35
C PRO A 69 -4.28 -6.57 18.20
N GLN A 70 -2.99 -6.84 18.46
CA GLN A 70 -2.10 -5.93 19.19
C GLN A 70 -1.92 -4.57 18.50
N MET A 71 -2.22 -4.45 17.21
CA MET A 71 -2.24 -3.17 16.50
C MET A 71 -3.43 -2.28 16.88
N PHE A 72 -4.44 -2.84 17.54
CA PHE A 72 -5.72 -2.18 17.86
C PHE A 72 -5.96 -1.98 19.36
N ASP A 73 -4.98 -2.31 20.22
CA ASP A 73 -5.08 -2.19 21.67
C ASP A 73 -5.32 -0.73 22.17
N GLY A 74 -5.29 0.27 21.28
CA GLY A 74 -5.48 1.70 21.54
C GLY A 74 -6.87 2.30 21.25
N GLY A 75 -7.86 1.51 20.84
CA GLY A 75 -9.25 1.98 20.58
C GLY A 75 -9.46 2.63 19.20
N GLU A 76 -10.48 3.48 19.04
CA GLU A 76 -10.90 4.06 17.74
C GLU A 76 -9.79 4.81 16.99
N LEU A 77 -8.88 5.46 17.71
CA LEU A 77 -7.71 6.13 17.09
C LEU A 77 -6.79 5.12 16.37
N ALA A 78 -6.76 3.86 16.84
CA ALA A 78 -6.02 2.79 16.19
C ALA A 78 -6.71 2.32 14.90
N ASP A 79 -8.04 2.28 14.85
CA ASP A 79 -8.79 1.91 13.64
C ASP A 79 -8.51 2.88 12.49
N GLU A 80 -8.58 4.19 12.77
CA GLU A 80 -8.27 5.24 11.79
C GLU A 80 -6.83 5.12 11.27
N MET A 81 -5.87 4.93 12.17
CA MET A 81 -4.46 4.76 11.81
C MET A 81 -4.24 3.52 10.95
N ILE A 82 -4.88 2.40 11.26
CA ILE A 82 -4.71 1.18 10.47
C ILE A 82 -5.37 1.32 9.09
N MET A 83 -6.56 1.91 9.01
CA MET A 83 -7.18 2.20 7.72
C MET A 83 -6.30 3.14 6.86
N GLU A 84 -5.71 4.17 7.47
CA GLU A 84 -4.75 5.03 6.79
C GLU A 84 -3.56 4.22 6.26
N GLN A 85 -2.98 3.34 7.06
CA GLN A 85 -1.88 2.47 6.61
C GLN A 85 -2.28 1.53 5.48
N ILE A 86 -3.48 0.95 5.54
CA ILE A 86 -4.02 0.11 4.48
C ILE A 86 -4.14 0.90 3.18
N LEU A 87 -4.72 2.10 3.22
CA LEU A 87 -4.89 2.93 2.03
C LEU A 87 -3.54 3.40 1.45
N ASN A 88 -2.58 3.74 2.32
CA ASN A 88 -1.22 4.11 1.90
C ASN A 88 -0.48 2.95 1.21
N HIS A 89 -0.70 1.71 1.66
CA HIS A 89 -0.16 0.52 0.99
C HIS A 89 -0.93 0.16 -0.28
N LEU A 90 -2.26 0.27 -0.26
CA LEU A 90 -3.12 -0.21 -1.33
C LEU A 90 -3.09 0.71 -2.55
N VAL A 91 -3.08 2.03 -2.36
CA VAL A 91 -3.32 3.00 -3.44
C VAL A 91 -2.14 3.95 -3.61
N GLN A 92 -1.55 3.95 -4.81
CA GLN A 92 -0.51 4.89 -5.18
C GLN A 92 -1.00 5.85 -6.27
N VAL A 93 -0.86 7.15 -6.04
CA VAL A 93 -1.27 8.17 -7.00
C VAL A 93 -0.03 8.79 -7.65
N PHE A 94 0.05 8.65 -8.97
CA PHE A 94 1.11 9.22 -9.77
C PHE A 94 0.58 10.38 -10.62
N PRO A 95 1.34 11.48 -10.75
CA PRO A 95 0.99 12.52 -11.70
C PRO A 95 1.01 11.97 -13.14
N GLU A 96 0.11 12.44 -13.99
CA GLU A 96 0.16 12.07 -15.41
C GLU A 96 1.41 12.67 -16.07
N LYS A 97 2.13 11.86 -16.85
CA LYS A 97 3.39 12.26 -17.48
C LYS A 97 3.26 13.57 -18.29
N LYS A 98 2.14 13.74 -19.00
CA LYS A 98 1.87 14.94 -19.81
C LYS A 98 1.73 16.19 -18.95
N HIS A 99 0.82 16.17 -17.97
CA HIS A 99 0.60 17.27 -17.03
C HIS A 99 1.86 17.60 -16.22
N HIS A 100 2.66 16.59 -15.86
CA HIS A 100 3.91 16.80 -15.13
C HIS A 100 5.00 17.44 -16.00
N ALA A 101 5.15 16.98 -17.25
CA ALA A 101 6.07 17.58 -18.20
C ALA A 101 5.71 19.05 -18.49
N GLU A 102 4.43 19.33 -18.72
CA GLU A 102 3.91 20.70 -18.90
C GLU A 102 4.15 21.57 -17.65
N PHE A 103 3.92 21.02 -16.45
CA PHE A 103 4.21 21.70 -15.19
C PHE A 103 5.70 22.06 -15.03
N LEU A 104 6.61 21.14 -15.36
CA LEU A 104 8.04 21.39 -15.28
C LEU A 104 8.51 22.40 -16.34
N GLU A 105 7.93 22.35 -17.54
CA GLU A 105 8.19 23.35 -18.58
C GLU A 105 7.72 24.76 -18.17
N ALA A 106 6.56 24.85 -17.54
CA ALA A 106 6.04 26.10 -16.97
C ALA A 106 6.85 26.61 -15.76
N ASN A 107 7.67 25.76 -15.14
CA ASN A 107 8.45 26.10 -13.95
C ASN A 107 9.96 25.75 -14.14
N PRO A 108 10.72 26.54 -14.92
CA PRO A 108 12.10 26.24 -15.30
C PRO A 108 13.07 26.08 -14.12
N ARG A 109 12.78 26.73 -12.99
CA ARG A 109 13.55 26.58 -11.74
C ARG A 109 13.42 25.18 -11.14
N LEU A 110 12.23 24.59 -11.21
CA LEU A 110 11.97 23.22 -10.75
C LEU A 110 12.56 22.21 -11.72
N LYS A 111 12.40 22.42 -13.04
CA LYS A 111 13.01 21.57 -14.09
C LYS A 111 14.53 21.42 -13.96
N LYS A 112 15.22 22.43 -13.43
CA LYS A 112 16.67 22.41 -13.20
C LYS A 112 17.07 21.73 -11.88
N ALA A 113 16.16 21.68 -10.92
CA ALA A 113 16.36 21.06 -9.60
C ALA A 113 15.86 19.60 -9.55
N MET A 114 14.99 19.21 -10.47
CA MET A 114 14.30 17.93 -10.48
C MET A 114 14.40 17.29 -11.87
N ASP A 115 15.27 16.29 -12.01
CA ASP A 115 15.19 15.34 -13.12
C ASP A 115 13.93 14.48 -12.95
N VAL A 116 13.17 14.27 -14.03
CA VAL A 116 11.92 13.51 -14.05
C VAL A 116 12.15 12.05 -13.65
N GLY A 117 13.32 11.49 -14.01
CA GLY A 117 13.74 10.16 -13.58
C GLY A 117 14.03 10.13 -12.07
N ALA A 118 14.83 11.08 -11.58
CA ALA A 118 15.16 11.19 -10.16
C ALA A 118 13.95 11.49 -9.27
N LEU A 119 12.96 12.28 -9.74
CA LEU A 119 11.72 12.51 -9.01
C LEU A 119 10.85 11.28 -8.91
N TRP A 120 10.79 10.49 -9.98
CA TRP A 120 10.09 9.22 -9.96
C TRP A 120 10.74 8.28 -8.94
N GLU A 121 12.07 8.26 -8.87
CA GLU A 121 12.81 7.54 -7.82
C GLU A 121 12.54 8.13 -6.43
N VAL A 122 12.57 9.45 -6.24
CA VAL A 122 12.29 10.10 -4.95
C VAL A 122 10.85 9.84 -4.49
N TYR A 123 9.86 9.90 -5.38
CA TYR A 123 8.46 9.63 -5.04
C TYR A 123 8.26 8.14 -4.71
N THR A 124 8.86 7.26 -5.50
CA THR A 124 8.88 5.81 -5.25
C THR A 124 9.59 5.51 -3.93
N ASN A 125 10.68 6.20 -3.62
CA ASN A 125 11.46 6.02 -2.39
C ASN A 125 10.76 6.64 -1.17
N PHE A 126 10.08 7.78 -1.33
CA PHE A 126 9.27 8.42 -0.29
C PHE A 126 8.10 7.54 0.11
N GLN A 127 7.43 6.91 -0.87
CA GLN A 127 6.38 5.93 -0.58
C GLN A 127 6.94 4.65 0.07
N LYS A 128 8.12 4.17 -0.35
CA LYS A 128 8.81 3.06 0.33
C LYS A 128 9.27 3.40 1.76
N SER A 129 9.63 4.66 2.03
CA SER A 129 10.07 5.11 3.36
C SER A 129 8.92 5.52 4.28
N ASN A 130 7.73 5.77 3.73
CA ASN A 130 6.49 6.00 4.48
C ASN A 130 5.66 4.74 4.69
N VAL A 131 6.12 3.57 4.23
CA VAL A 131 5.80 2.31 4.90
C VAL A 131 6.44 2.42 6.29
N PRO A 132 5.69 2.38 7.40
CA PRO A 132 6.29 2.41 8.72
C PRO A 132 7.27 1.25 8.80
N MET A 133 8.55 1.63 8.88
CA MET A 133 9.65 0.75 9.19
C MET A 133 9.40 0.26 10.62
N PHE A 134 8.65 -0.84 10.79
CA PHE A 134 8.62 -1.55 12.04
C PHE A 134 10.00 -2.16 12.23
N ALA A 135 10.84 -1.39 12.92
CA ALA A 135 12.18 -1.77 13.30
C ALA A 135 12.13 -3.15 13.96
N SER A 136 12.78 -4.09 13.28
CA SER A 136 13.20 -5.38 13.82
C SER A 136 13.69 -5.23 15.26
N LYS A 137 12.91 -5.69 16.23
CA LYS A 137 13.47 -6.11 17.53
C LYS A 137 14.15 -7.47 17.33
N GLN A 138 15.33 -7.45 16.72
CA GLN A 138 16.36 -8.45 16.92
C GLN A 138 17.62 -7.71 17.38
N ASP A 139 17.85 -7.67 18.69
CA ASP A 139 18.91 -8.46 19.31
C ASP A 139 19.21 -7.99 20.74
N GLY A 140 19.08 -8.95 21.66
CA GLY A 140 19.40 -8.78 23.07
C GLY A 140 19.51 -10.10 23.83
N LYS A 141 19.77 -11.22 23.15
CA LYS A 141 20.30 -12.43 23.80
C LYS A 141 21.78 -12.19 24.14
N LYS A 142 22.06 -11.81 25.39
CA LYS A 142 23.28 -12.26 26.10
C LYS A 142 22.80 -13.27 27.13
N LYS A 143 22.83 -14.57 26.79
CA LYS A 143 23.87 -15.52 27.20
C LYS A 143 24.13 -15.47 28.71
N SER A 144 23.63 -16.51 29.38
CA SER A 144 24.21 -17.08 30.60
C SER A 144 25.70 -17.36 30.44
#